data_AF-A0A365P1G0-F1
#
_entry.id   AF-A0A365P1G0-F1
#
_cell.length_a   1.000
_cell.length_b   1.000
_cell.length_c   1.000
_cell.angle_alpha   90.00
_cell.angle_beta   90.00
_cell.angle_gamma   90.00
#
_symmetry.space_group_name_H-M   'P 1'
#
loop_
_entity.id
_entity.type
_entity.pdbx_description
1 polymer ?
#
loop_
_entity_poly.entity_id
_entity_poly.type
_entity_poly.pdbx_seq_one_letter_code
_entity_poly.pdbx_strand_id
1 'polypeptide(L)'
;MRLRDRILNFEHWISSDFKLEKPKIFQRELLKLFSEDKNAFFYYRNWLYTLLLNKEEQKSLEEFKKILDLRIGTSKHNNLIKHYSGNEHSEIFSQKRLNTFEIALEMTNSNLNHNTCFLYQQYYEIEILLCVFFSFLELNINEKIEIELANFKDRNGNLKKGVLINNIKSKLENYQLIYNLFETAFNSKIRNTIGHNNYKIINDKIVSLDGKISASNQEVFKSIYSLQTLNNFLLNYFSSKSICNKNLNNSGILGVAFDYDEDLPVLLVCQLSCFYDFGKFDWADKIFFTINNNQLETNIGFQSSMIGTFSKDLENSWFKLLSNNKKLKIYMLSIVPRNNEPEFINLDVGEFVIVEEREPIELEFEIKKTHQ
;
A
#
# COMPACT_ATOMS: atom_id res chain seq x y z
N MET A 1 -4.38 -18.98 -4.00
CA MET A 1 -3.29 -18.15 -4.57
C MET A 1 -2.77 -17.31 -3.43
N ARG A 2 -1.44 -17.20 -3.22
CA ARG A 2 -0.92 -16.54 -2.00
C ARG A 2 -1.37 -15.07 -1.99
N LEU A 3 -1.57 -14.49 -0.81
CA LEU A 3 -2.00 -13.09 -0.67
C LEU A 3 -1.11 -12.15 -1.49
N ARG A 4 0.21 -12.38 -1.44
CA ARG A 4 1.21 -11.68 -2.23
C ARG A 4 0.86 -11.61 -3.72
N ASP A 5 0.44 -12.73 -4.32
CA ASP A 5 0.12 -12.86 -5.74
C ASP A 5 -1.17 -12.10 -6.12
N ARG A 6 -2.12 -11.97 -5.17
CA ARG A 6 -3.37 -11.21 -5.38
C ARG A 6 -3.11 -9.70 -5.44
N ILE A 7 -2.29 -9.20 -4.53
CA ILE A 7 -1.87 -7.78 -4.46
C ILE A 7 -1.15 -7.37 -5.74
N LEU A 8 -0.30 -8.28 -6.21
CA LEU A 8 0.46 -8.17 -7.45
C LEU A 8 -0.40 -7.89 -8.69
N ASN A 9 -1.38 -8.76 -8.94
CA ASN A 9 -2.23 -8.65 -10.11
C ASN A 9 -3.04 -7.34 -10.11
N PHE A 10 -3.51 -6.90 -8.94
CA PHE A 10 -4.26 -5.65 -8.78
C PHE A 10 -3.40 -4.42 -9.11
N GLU A 11 -2.22 -4.34 -8.51
CA GLU A 11 -1.32 -3.19 -8.66
C GLU A 11 -0.72 -3.11 -10.07
N HIS A 12 -0.48 -4.25 -10.73
CA HIS A 12 -0.09 -4.31 -12.14
C HIS A 12 -1.14 -3.66 -13.06
N TRP A 13 -2.41 -3.95 -12.81
CA TRP A 13 -3.52 -3.38 -13.58
C TRP A 13 -3.65 -1.86 -13.38
N ILE A 14 -3.55 -1.36 -12.14
CA ILE A 14 -3.54 0.08 -11.87
C ILE A 14 -2.35 0.75 -12.55
N SER A 15 -1.17 0.15 -12.46
CA SER A 15 0.06 0.70 -13.03
C SER A 15 0.05 0.72 -14.56
N SER A 16 -0.77 -0.13 -15.18
CA SER A 16 -1.03 -0.08 -16.62
C SER A 16 -1.95 1.06 -17.07
N ASP A 17 -2.38 1.93 -16.14
CA ASP A 17 -3.41 2.94 -16.40
C ASP A 17 -4.69 2.28 -16.95
N PHE A 18 -5.03 1.12 -16.37
CA PHE A 18 -6.18 0.29 -16.73
C PHE A 18 -6.19 -0.21 -18.19
N LYS A 19 -5.05 -0.18 -18.90
CA LYS A 19 -4.92 -0.62 -20.31
C LYS A 19 -4.81 -2.13 -20.48
N LEU A 20 -4.42 -2.86 -19.44
CA LEU A 20 -4.39 -4.31 -19.44
C LEU A 20 -5.76 -4.90 -19.09
N GLU A 21 -5.99 -6.16 -19.46
CA GLU A 21 -7.19 -6.90 -19.04
C GLU A 21 -7.31 -6.89 -17.52
N LYS A 22 -8.53 -6.62 -17.05
CA LYS A 22 -8.84 -6.60 -15.62
C LYS A 22 -8.53 -7.99 -15.02
N PRO A 23 -7.70 -8.08 -13.95
CA PRO A 23 -7.38 -9.36 -13.35
C PRO A 23 -8.62 -10.11 -12.87
N LYS A 24 -8.66 -11.43 -13.10
CA LYS A 24 -9.78 -12.29 -12.68
C LYS A 24 -9.91 -12.39 -11.15
N ILE A 25 -8.79 -12.31 -10.44
CA ILE A 25 -8.72 -12.22 -8.97
C ILE A 25 -8.05 -10.88 -8.66
N PHE A 26 -8.83 -9.95 -8.12
CA PHE A 26 -8.46 -8.57 -7.86
C PHE A 26 -8.72 -8.27 -6.39
N GLN A 27 -7.91 -7.39 -5.77
CA GLN A 27 -8.24 -6.81 -4.47
C GLN A 27 -9.37 -5.79 -4.61
N ARG A 28 -10.59 -6.24 -4.94
CA ARG A 28 -11.73 -5.32 -5.12
C ARG A 28 -11.99 -4.48 -3.87
N GLU A 29 -11.52 -4.94 -2.71
CA GLU A 29 -11.51 -4.18 -1.47
C GLU A 29 -10.70 -2.87 -1.56
N LEU A 30 -9.56 -2.86 -2.26
CA LEU A 30 -8.76 -1.65 -2.45
C LEU A 30 -9.46 -0.64 -3.36
N LEU A 31 -10.16 -1.12 -4.39
CA LEU A 31 -10.94 -0.25 -5.28
C LEU A 31 -12.12 0.36 -4.54
N LYS A 32 -12.85 -0.45 -3.74
CA LYS A 32 -13.94 0.01 -2.88
C LYS A 32 -13.43 1.08 -1.90
N LEU A 33 -12.34 0.79 -1.18
CA LEU A 33 -11.69 1.74 -0.28
C LEU A 33 -11.28 3.03 -1.00
N PHE A 34 -10.66 2.93 -2.18
CA PHE A 34 -10.23 4.09 -2.95
C PHE A 34 -11.42 4.95 -3.41
N SER A 35 -12.53 4.32 -3.81
CA SER A 35 -13.75 5.05 -4.19
C SER A 35 -14.45 5.71 -3.00
N GLU A 36 -14.29 5.17 -1.80
CA GLU A 36 -14.92 5.68 -0.57
C GLU A 36 -14.07 6.76 0.11
N ASP A 37 -12.81 6.43 0.41
CA ASP A 37 -11.86 7.32 1.08
C ASP A 37 -10.41 7.01 0.64
N LYS A 38 -9.81 7.98 -0.04
CA LYS A 38 -8.40 7.92 -0.47
C LYS A 38 -7.43 7.75 0.70
N ASN A 39 -7.74 8.30 1.88
CA ASN A 39 -6.93 8.12 3.08
C ASN A 39 -7.01 6.68 3.59
N ALA A 40 -8.22 6.09 3.60
CA ALA A 40 -8.40 4.68 3.95
C ALA A 40 -7.65 3.77 2.98
N PHE A 41 -7.72 4.03 1.68
CA PHE A 41 -6.92 3.31 0.68
C PHE A 41 -5.42 3.33 1.00
N PHE A 42 -4.84 4.52 1.23
CA PHE A 42 -3.41 4.61 1.53
C PHE A 42 -3.05 3.98 2.87
N TYR A 43 -3.92 4.11 3.87
CA TYR A 43 -3.73 3.49 5.17
C TYR A 43 -3.66 1.97 5.05
N TYR A 44 -4.65 1.37 4.38
CA TYR A 44 -4.70 -0.07 4.18
C TYR A 44 -3.55 -0.57 3.30
N ARG A 45 -3.19 0.15 2.23
CA ARG A 45 -2.00 -0.17 1.42
C ARG A 45 -0.73 -0.19 2.26
N ASN A 46 -0.54 0.80 3.13
CA ASN A 46 0.61 0.86 4.02
C ASN A 46 0.63 -0.28 5.03
N TRP A 47 -0.53 -0.60 5.60
CA TRP A 47 -0.68 -1.70 6.52
C TRP A 47 -0.35 -3.04 5.84
N LEU A 48 -0.88 -3.29 4.64
CA LEU A 48 -0.55 -4.47 3.83
C LEU A 48 0.95 -4.54 3.51
N TYR A 49 1.55 -3.41 3.15
CA TYR A 49 2.99 -3.34 2.92
C TYR A 49 3.78 -3.79 4.15
N THR A 50 3.46 -3.23 5.33
CA THR A 50 4.15 -3.60 6.56
C THR A 50 3.92 -5.04 6.99
N LEU A 51 2.73 -5.59 6.76
CA LEU A 51 2.38 -6.98 7.09
C LEU A 51 3.24 -7.99 6.31
N LEU A 52 3.71 -7.61 5.12
CA LEU A 52 4.44 -8.49 4.20
C LEU A 52 5.97 -8.38 4.34
N LEU A 53 6.46 -7.42 5.12
CA LEU A 53 7.89 -7.29 5.38
C LEU A 53 8.37 -8.45 6.25
N ASN A 54 9.50 -9.02 5.89
CA ASN A 54 10.21 -9.91 6.79
C ASN A 54 10.88 -9.10 7.92
N LYS A 55 11.40 -9.81 8.93
CA LYS A 55 12.02 -9.20 10.12
C LYS A 55 13.20 -8.26 9.81
N GLU A 56 13.98 -8.56 8.78
CA GLU A 56 15.11 -7.72 8.36
C GLU A 56 14.60 -6.45 7.66
N GLU A 57 13.65 -6.60 6.74
CA GLU A 57 13.04 -5.48 6.01
C GLU A 57 12.29 -4.54 6.96
N GLN A 58 11.64 -5.08 8.00
CA GLN A 58 10.99 -4.28 9.03
C GLN A 58 12.00 -3.42 9.81
N LYS A 59 13.16 -3.98 10.17
CA LYS A 59 14.25 -3.21 10.82
C LYS A 59 14.82 -2.14 9.89
N SER A 60 14.97 -2.44 8.60
CA SER A 60 15.38 -1.43 7.62
C SER A 60 14.34 -0.31 7.54
N LEU A 61 13.05 -0.62 7.49
CA LEU A 61 11.99 0.41 7.49
C LEU A 61 12.05 1.28 8.75
N GLU A 62 12.29 0.69 9.92
CA GLU A 62 12.43 1.43 11.18
C GLU A 62 13.65 2.36 11.17
N GLU A 63 14.80 1.88 10.68
CA GLU A 63 16.00 2.72 10.52
C GLU A 63 15.77 3.86 9.51
N PHE A 64 15.10 3.58 8.39
CA PHE A 64 14.69 4.59 7.43
C PHE A 64 13.85 5.69 8.08
N LYS A 65 12.81 5.31 8.85
CA LYS A 65 11.96 6.25 9.56
C LYS A 65 12.75 7.07 10.57
N LYS A 66 13.70 6.46 11.29
CA LYS A 66 14.58 7.17 12.24
C LYS A 66 15.44 8.23 11.56
N ILE A 67 15.94 7.96 10.34
CA ILE A 67 16.70 8.97 9.58
C ILE A 67 15.82 10.19 9.30
N LEU A 68 14.59 9.98 8.81
CA LEU A 68 13.71 11.09 8.45
C LEU A 68 13.13 11.82 9.69
N ASP A 69 12.82 11.09 10.75
CA ASP A 69 12.24 11.66 11.98
C ASP A 69 13.28 12.15 13.01
N LEU A 70 14.59 12.15 12.70
CA LEU A 70 15.63 12.52 13.69
C LEU A 70 15.41 13.92 14.31
N ARG A 71 14.85 14.85 13.53
CA ARG A 71 14.55 16.23 13.96
C ARG A 71 13.03 16.48 14.06
N ILE A 72 12.24 15.44 14.30
CA ILE A 72 10.79 15.54 14.44
C ILE A 72 10.38 16.62 15.46
N GLY A 73 9.32 17.35 15.15
CA GLY A 73 8.80 18.43 16.00
C GLY A 73 9.46 19.80 15.77
N THR A 74 10.59 19.87 15.06
CA THR A 74 11.18 21.16 14.68
C THR A 74 10.42 21.83 13.53
N SER A 75 10.42 23.17 13.50
CA SER A 75 9.80 23.92 12.39
C SER A 75 10.43 23.58 11.05
N LYS A 76 11.76 23.36 11.01
CA LYS A 76 12.49 22.98 9.80
C LYS A 76 12.07 21.61 9.27
N HIS A 77 11.97 20.62 10.15
CA HIS A 77 11.47 19.29 9.78
C HIS A 77 10.04 19.36 9.24
N ASN A 78 9.14 20.07 9.93
CA ASN A 78 7.75 20.21 9.49
C ASN A 78 7.63 20.91 8.13
N ASN A 79 8.50 21.89 7.86
CA ASN A 79 8.58 22.53 6.55
C ASN A 79 9.04 21.55 5.44
N LEU A 80 10.03 20.70 5.69
CA LEU A 80 10.44 19.66 4.74
C LEU A 80 9.32 18.64 4.48
N ILE A 81 8.65 18.17 5.54
CA ILE A 81 7.51 17.26 5.40
C ILE A 81 6.42 17.92 4.55
N LYS A 82 6.07 19.18 4.84
CA LYS A 82 5.07 19.93 4.08
C LYS A 82 5.49 20.15 2.63
N HIS A 83 6.77 20.42 2.37
CA HIS A 83 7.28 20.58 1.01
C HIS A 83 7.07 19.33 0.16
N TYR A 84 7.58 18.19 0.61
CA TYR A 84 7.47 16.92 -0.13
C TYR A 84 6.05 16.33 -0.11
N SER A 85 5.28 16.61 0.94
CA SER A 85 3.88 16.19 0.99
C SER A 85 2.98 17.06 0.10
N GLY A 86 3.21 18.37 0.08
CA GLY A 86 2.36 19.33 -0.63
C GLY A 86 2.61 19.41 -2.13
N ASN A 87 3.85 19.22 -2.59
CA ASN A 87 4.22 19.39 -4.00
C ASN A 87 4.25 18.07 -4.80
N GLU A 88 4.42 16.92 -4.15
CA GLU A 88 4.82 15.69 -4.86
C GLU A 88 4.05 14.43 -4.46
N HIS A 89 2.96 14.56 -3.72
CA HIS A 89 2.01 13.46 -3.55
C HIS A 89 1.45 12.94 -4.89
N SER A 90 1.62 13.65 -6.00
CA SER A 90 1.41 13.12 -7.34
C SER A 90 2.69 12.53 -7.93
N GLU A 91 3.87 13.16 -7.83
CA GLU A 91 5.12 12.69 -8.46
C GLU A 91 5.76 11.47 -7.78
N ILE A 92 5.91 11.48 -6.46
CA ILE A 92 6.33 10.31 -5.66
C ILE A 92 5.41 9.11 -5.94
N PHE A 93 4.13 9.40 -6.25
CA PHE A 93 3.10 8.41 -6.54
C PHE A 93 2.90 8.10 -8.02
N SER A 94 3.39 8.90 -8.98
CA SER A 94 3.11 8.74 -10.42
C SER A 94 4.33 8.29 -11.22
N GLN A 95 5.55 8.50 -10.71
CA GLN A 95 6.74 8.08 -11.41
C GLN A 95 6.96 6.56 -11.25
N LYS A 96 6.57 5.84 -12.31
CA LYS A 96 6.85 4.42 -12.61
C LYS A 96 6.64 3.47 -11.43
N ARG A 97 5.36 3.24 -11.13
CA ARG A 97 4.92 2.07 -10.36
C ARG A 97 5.13 0.82 -11.20
N LEU A 98 6.22 0.11 -10.95
CA LEU A 98 6.16 -1.34 -10.89
C LEU A 98 6.34 -1.66 -9.39
N ASN A 99 5.47 -2.50 -8.83
CA ASN A 99 5.25 -2.67 -7.40
C ASN A 99 6.26 -3.66 -6.78
N THR A 100 6.64 -3.43 -5.52
CA THR A 100 7.50 -4.25 -4.61
C THR A 100 7.41 -5.75 -4.82
N PHE A 101 6.20 -6.21 -5.12
CA PHE A 101 5.89 -7.61 -5.17
C PHE A 101 6.23 -8.21 -6.55
N GLU A 102 6.28 -7.41 -7.63
CA GLU A 102 6.47 -7.88 -9.02
C GLU A 102 7.88 -8.45 -9.21
N ILE A 103 8.89 -7.72 -8.74
CA ILE A 103 10.29 -8.09 -8.97
C ILE A 103 10.74 -9.23 -8.05
N ALA A 104 10.21 -9.30 -6.83
CA ALA A 104 10.55 -10.37 -5.90
C ALA A 104 10.08 -11.76 -6.38
N LEU A 105 9.09 -11.83 -7.29
CA LEU A 105 8.72 -13.06 -7.98
C LEU A 105 9.55 -13.30 -9.25
N GLU A 106 9.91 -12.23 -9.98
CA GLU A 106 10.84 -12.32 -11.11
C GLU A 106 12.16 -12.99 -10.69
N MET A 107 12.69 -12.68 -9.49
CA MET A 107 13.92 -13.27 -8.95
C MET A 107 14.01 -14.80 -9.03
N THR A 108 12.88 -15.51 -8.95
CA THR A 108 12.87 -16.97 -8.89
C THR A 108 12.80 -17.67 -10.24
N ASN A 109 12.36 -16.99 -11.31
CA ASN A 109 12.06 -17.64 -12.59
C ASN A 109 12.39 -16.82 -13.85
N SER A 110 12.91 -15.59 -13.75
CA SER A 110 13.19 -14.77 -14.93
C SER A 110 14.68 -14.81 -15.33
N ASN A 111 14.89 -15.19 -16.59
CA ASN A 111 16.18 -15.01 -17.25
C ASN A 111 16.44 -13.51 -17.42
N LEU A 112 17.69 -13.11 -17.18
CA LEU A 112 18.15 -11.76 -17.39
C LEU A 112 17.97 -11.38 -18.86
N ASN A 113 17.30 -10.25 -19.10
CA ASN A 113 17.06 -9.76 -20.46
C ASN A 113 17.18 -8.23 -20.51
N HIS A 114 17.11 -7.68 -21.72
CA HIS A 114 17.23 -6.24 -21.94
C HIS A 114 16.13 -5.42 -21.27
N ASN A 115 14.91 -5.97 -21.11
CA ASN A 115 13.82 -5.30 -20.41
C ASN A 115 14.13 -5.16 -18.92
N THR A 116 14.70 -6.18 -18.28
CA THR A 116 15.18 -6.11 -16.88
C THR A 116 16.22 -5.01 -16.71
N CYS A 117 17.15 -4.88 -17.66
CA CYS A 117 18.18 -3.84 -17.64
C CYS A 117 17.56 -2.44 -17.81
N PHE A 118 16.61 -2.30 -18.75
CA PHE A 118 15.87 -1.08 -18.94
C PHE A 118 15.06 -0.71 -17.70
N LEU A 119 14.45 -1.68 -17.02
CA LEU A 119 13.72 -1.49 -15.78
C LEU A 119 14.63 -0.92 -14.68
N TYR A 120 15.82 -1.50 -14.47
CA TYR A 120 16.81 -0.94 -13.55
C TYR A 120 17.13 0.52 -13.88
N GLN A 121 17.40 0.80 -15.15
CA GLN A 121 17.67 2.15 -15.62
C GLN A 121 16.51 3.10 -15.29
N GLN A 122 15.27 2.68 -15.54
CA GLN A 122 14.09 3.50 -15.24
C GLN A 122 13.94 3.83 -13.75
N TYR A 123 14.19 2.89 -12.86
CA TYR A 123 14.17 3.15 -11.41
C TYR A 123 15.31 4.04 -10.95
N TYR A 124 16.50 3.86 -11.52
CA TYR A 124 17.66 4.70 -11.21
C TYR A 124 17.40 6.17 -11.56
N GLU A 125 16.59 6.45 -12.58
CA GLU A 125 16.23 7.82 -12.98
C GLU A 125 15.22 8.50 -12.04
N ILE A 126 14.68 7.81 -11.03
CA ILE A 126 13.78 8.42 -10.04
C ILE A 126 14.62 9.27 -9.06
N GLU A 127 14.66 10.57 -9.30
CA GLU A 127 15.51 11.50 -8.55
C GLU A 127 14.95 11.83 -7.17
N ILE A 128 13.64 11.73 -6.98
CA ILE A 128 12.99 12.20 -5.75
C ILE A 128 13.50 11.48 -4.50
N LEU A 129 13.81 10.18 -4.63
CA LEU A 129 14.40 9.42 -3.55
C LEU A 129 15.73 10.05 -3.08
N LEU A 130 16.57 10.45 -4.03
CA LEU A 130 17.86 11.09 -3.73
C LEU A 130 17.68 12.48 -3.12
N CYS A 131 16.75 13.27 -3.67
CA CYS A 131 16.44 14.60 -3.15
C CYS A 131 15.97 14.54 -1.70
N VAL A 132 14.98 13.68 -1.38
CA VAL A 132 14.48 13.54 -0.01
C VAL A 132 15.58 13.07 0.93
N PHE A 133 16.29 12.00 0.61
CA PHE A 133 17.36 11.48 1.47
C PHE A 133 18.38 12.58 1.79
N PHE A 134 18.83 13.29 0.75
CA PHE A 134 19.79 14.36 0.91
C PHE A 134 19.25 15.48 1.80
N SER A 135 18.03 15.98 1.55
CA SER A 135 17.46 17.10 2.31
C SER A 135 17.28 16.78 3.79
N PHE A 136 16.85 15.55 4.13
CA PHE A 136 16.71 15.14 5.52
C PHE A 136 18.07 14.90 6.19
N LEU A 137 19.03 14.28 5.49
CA LEU A 137 20.39 14.10 6.03
C LEU A 137 21.10 15.45 6.23
N GLU A 138 20.89 16.41 5.32
CA GLU A 138 21.43 17.77 5.44
C GLU A 138 20.80 18.52 6.64
N LEU A 139 19.48 18.37 6.84
CA LEU A 139 18.82 18.89 8.03
C LEU A 139 19.38 18.24 9.31
N ASN A 140 19.64 16.94 9.29
CA ASN A 140 20.11 16.22 10.46
C ASN A 140 21.51 16.66 10.89
N ILE A 141 22.42 16.81 9.91
CA ILE A 141 23.85 17.07 10.13
C ILE A 141 24.13 18.57 10.28
N ASN A 142 23.57 19.39 9.38
CA ASN A 142 23.90 20.81 9.26
C ASN A 142 22.75 21.74 9.70
N GLU A 143 21.62 21.17 10.14
CA GLU A 143 20.41 21.92 10.51
C GLU A 143 19.90 22.85 9.40
N LYS A 144 20.16 22.50 8.14
CA LYS A 144 19.80 23.31 6.96
C LYS A 144 18.72 22.60 6.15
N ILE A 145 17.73 23.37 5.69
CA ILE A 145 16.82 22.93 4.64
C ILE A 145 17.53 23.16 3.30
N GLU A 146 17.81 22.09 2.58
CA GLU A 146 18.39 22.15 1.23
C GLU A 146 17.55 21.29 0.30
N ILE A 147 16.70 21.92 -0.51
CA ILE A 147 15.76 21.28 -1.43
C ILE A 147 16.09 21.55 -2.90
N GLU A 148 16.91 22.58 -3.18
CA GLU A 148 17.25 22.97 -4.55
C GLU A 148 18.41 22.14 -5.12
N LEU A 149 19.24 21.58 -4.23
CA LEU A 149 20.41 20.76 -4.57
C LEU A 149 21.34 21.47 -5.56
N ALA A 150 21.49 22.80 -5.44
CA ALA A 150 22.26 23.64 -6.37
C ALA A 150 23.69 23.13 -6.61
N ASN A 151 24.37 22.67 -5.54
CA ASN A 151 25.73 22.12 -5.62
C ASN A 151 25.83 20.79 -6.39
N PHE A 152 24.70 20.10 -6.55
CA PHE A 152 24.61 18.83 -7.27
C PHE A 152 24.05 18.98 -8.67
N LYS A 153 23.78 20.20 -9.15
CA LYS A 153 23.33 20.43 -10.53
C LYS A 153 24.50 20.75 -11.46
N ASP A 154 24.36 20.34 -12.73
CA ASP A 154 25.22 20.80 -13.81
C ASP A 154 24.78 22.20 -14.31
N ARG A 155 25.48 22.73 -15.31
CA ARG A 155 25.18 24.05 -15.88
C ARG A 155 23.81 24.11 -16.57
N ASN A 156 23.25 22.96 -16.93
CA ASN A 156 21.95 22.81 -17.58
C ASN A 156 20.83 22.53 -16.55
N GLY A 157 21.15 22.49 -15.25
CA GLY A 157 20.20 22.20 -14.19
C GLY A 157 19.97 20.72 -13.91
N ASN A 158 20.65 19.79 -14.62
CA ASN A 158 20.49 18.36 -14.41
C ASN A 158 21.23 17.90 -13.15
N LEU A 159 20.67 16.92 -12.45
CA LEU A 159 21.28 16.37 -11.25
C LEU A 159 22.49 15.49 -11.59
N LYS A 160 23.64 15.81 -11.00
CA LYS A 160 24.87 14.99 -10.98
C LYS A 160 24.68 13.79 -10.05
N LYS A 161 23.79 12.87 -10.43
CA LYS A 161 23.34 11.72 -9.62
C LYS A 161 24.48 10.95 -8.95
N GLY A 162 25.56 10.64 -9.68
CA GLY A 162 26.70 9.93 -9.10
C GLY A 162 27.38 10.69 -7.94
N VAL A 163 27.52 12.01 -8.05
CA VAL A 163 28.09 12.87 -6.99
C VAL A 163 27.16 12.91 -5.79
N LEU A 164 25.85 13.07 -6.04
CA LEU A 164 24.85 13.09 -4.97
C LEU A 164 24.76 11.74 -4.25
N ILE A 165 24.74 10.63 -4.98
CA ILE A 165 24.74 9.27 -4.43
C ILE A 165 25.94 9.06 -3.52
N ASN A 166 27.14 9.45 -3.95
CA ASN A 166 28.34 9.32 -3.12
C ASN A 166 28.25 10.17 -1.84
N ASN A 167 27.71 11.40 -1.94
CA ASN A 167 27.50 12.25 -0.78
C ASN A 167 26.47 11.66 0.21
N ILE A 168 25.38 11.11 -0.30
CA ILE A 168 24.38 10.43 0.53
C ILE A 168 25.00 9.20 1.21
N LYS A 169 25.76 8.37 0.47
CA LYS A 169 26.46 7.20 1.03
C LYS A 169 27.33 7.56 2.23
N SER A 170 28.17 8.59 2.11
CA SER A 170 29.02 9.03 3.23
C SER A 170 28.23 9.49 4.45
N LYS A 171 27.02 10.03 4.26
CA LYS A 171 26.15 10.48 5.35
C LYS A 171 25.33 9.35 5.97
N LEU A 172 25.25 8.20 5.30
CA LEU A 172 24.51 7.02 5.75
C LEU A 172 25.38 6.03 6.54
N GLU A 173 26.69 6.26 6.70
CA GLU A 173 27.62 5.32 7.34
C GLU A 173 27.19 4.88 8.75
N ASN A 174 26.48 5.73 9.49
CA ASN A 174 25.95 5.42 10.82
C ASN A 174 24.61 4.63 10.83
N TYR A 175 24.05 4.37 9.65
CA TYR A 175 22.76 3.69 9.45
C TYR A 175 22.97 2.47 8.57
N GLN A 176 23.57 1.42 9.13
CA GLN A 176 24.16 0.32 8.34
C GLN A 176 23.13 -0.42 7.47
N LEU A 177 21.88 -0.60 7.93
CA LEU A 177 20.87 -1.32 7.14
C LEU A 177 20.49 -0.51 5.91
N ILE A 178 20.26 0.79 6.09
CA ILE A 178 19.93 1.71 5.01
C ILE A 178 21.13 2.01 4.12
N TYR A 179 22.34 2.09 4.67
CA TYR A 179 23.56 2.17 3.90
C TYR A 179 23.69 0.97 2.94
N ASN A 180 23.59 -0.26 3.45
CA ASN A 180 23.69 -1.47 2.65
C ASN A 180 22.61 -1.54 1.56
N LEU A 181 21.37 -1.17 1.91
CA LEU A 181 20.26 -1.13 0.98
C LEU A 181 20.49 -0.07 -0.12
N PHE A 182 20.93 1.13 0.26
CA PHE A 182 21.22 2.23 -0.67
C PHE A 182 22.43 1.93 -1.56
N GLU A 183 23.48 1.31 -1.03
CA GLU A 183 24.63 0.86 -1.80
C GLU A 183 24.26 -0.20 -2.84
N THR A 184 23.42 -1.16 -2.45
CA THR A 184 22.92 -2.20 -3.35
C THR A 184 22.01 -1.60 -4.42
N ALA A 185 21.11 -0.68 -4.07
CA ALA A 185 20.24 0.02 -5.00
C ALA A 185 21.03 0.81 -6.07
N PHE A 186 21.96 1.64 -5.61
CA PHE A 186 22.79 2.51 -6.44
C PHE A 186 24.16 1.88 -6.68
N ASN A 187 24.15 0.66 -7.21
CA ASN A 187 25.35 -0.09 -7.57
C ASN A 187 26.00 0.51 -8.84
N SER A 188 27.15 1.15 -8.67
CA SER A 188 27.88 1.84 -9.75
C SER A 188 28.31 0.90 -10.87
N LYS A 189 28.65 -0.36 -10.54
CA LYS A 189 29.03 -1.41 -11.48
C LYS A 189 27.88 -1.70 -12.46
N ILE A 190 26.68 -1.88 -11.92
CA ILE A 190 25.47 -2.17 -12.71
C ILE A 190 25.07 -0.93 -13.52
N ARG A 191 25.02 0.25 -12.89
CA ARG A 191 24.68 1.50 -13.58
C ARG A 191 25.62 1.81 -14.75
N ASN A 192 26.93 1.70 -14.55
CA ASN A 192 27.89 1.99 -15.62
C ASN A 192 27.74 1.02 -16.79
N THR A 193 27.44 -0.24 -16.50
CA THR A 193 27.29 -1.28 -17.53
C THR A 193 26.01 -1.10 -18.35
N ILE A 194 24.87 -0.91 -17.67
CA ILE A 194 23.56 -0.75 -18.33
C ILE A 194 23.43 0.64 -18.96
N GLY A 195 23.89 1.67 -18.26
CA GLY A 195 23.60 3.07 -18.51
C GLY A 195 24.15 3.66 -19.80
N HIS A 196 25.25 3.08 -20.29
CA HIS A 196 25.86 3.48 -21.55
C HIS A 196 25.43 2.58 -22.72
N ASN A 197 24.47 1.67 -22.51
CA ASN A 197 24.04 0.64 -23.47
C ASN A 197 25.21 -0.21 -24.03
N ASN A 198 26.34 -0.24 -23.34
CA ASN A 198 27.57 -0.89 -23.77
C ASN A 198 27.71 -2.24 -23.09
N TYR A 199 26.73 -3.13 -23.26
CA TYR A 199 26.74 -4.46 -22.66
C TYR A 199 26.14 -5.54 -23.56
N LYS A 200 26.44 -6.79 -23.23
CA LYS A 200 25.80 -8.00 -23.75
C LYS A 200 25.33 -8.85 -22.58
N ILE A 201 24.31 -9.66 -22.82
CA ILE A 201 23.84 -10.66 -21.84
C ILE A 201 24.41 -12.01 -22.26
N ILE A 202 25.25 -12.61 -21.41
CA ILE A 202 25.92 -13.88 -21.66
C ILE A 202 25.78 -14.74 -20.41
N ASN A 203 25.22 -15.96 -20.56
CA ASN A 203 25.04 -16.92 -19.46
C ASN A 203 24.40 -16.28 -18.22
N ASP A 204 23.32 -15.52 -18.42
CA ASP A 204 22.58 -14.85 -17.34
C ASP A 204 23.42 -13.81 -16.55
N LYS A 205 24.36 -13.17 -17.25
CA LYS A 205 25.17 -12.06 -16.73
C LYS A 205 25.14 -10.89 -17.70
N ILE A 206 25.10 -9.68 -17.16
CA ILE A 206 25.41 -8.46 -17.90
C ILE A 206 26.92 -8.32 -17.95
N VAL A 207 27.50 -8.27 -19.15
CA VAL A 207 28.93 -8.07 -19.35
C VAL A 207 29.14 -6.83 -20.20
N SER A 208 29.99 -5.91 -19.75
CA SER A 208 30.38 -4.73 -20.53
C SER A 208 31.06 -5.16 -21.83
N LEU A 209 30.95 -4.35 -22.89
CA LEU A 209 31.57 -4.66 -24.18
C LEU A 209 33.10 -4.76 -24.12
N ASP A 210 33.75 -4.10 -23.17
CA ASP A 210 35.19 -4.20 -22.90
C ASP A 210 35.57 -5.37 -21.99
N GLY A 211 34.59 -6.15 -21.53
CA GLY A 211 34.75 -7.33 -20.67
C GLY A 211 35.22 -7.03 -19.24
N LYS A 212 35.41 -5.76 -18.87
CA LYS A 212 35.97 -5.39 -17.55
C LYS A 212 34.95 -5.45 -16.42
N ILE A 213 33.66 -5.34 -16.75
CA ILE A 213 32.58 -5.30 -15.78
C ILE A 213 31.60 -6.43 -16.07
N SER A 214 31.30 -7.26 -15.07
CA SER A 214 30.29 -8.31 -15.18
C SER A 214 29.38 -8.36 -13.96
N ALA A 215 28.07 -8.20 -14.12
CA ALA A 215 27.09 -8.36 -13.06
C ALA A 215 26.22 -9.60 -13.31
N SER A 216 26.07 -10.44 -12.29
CA SER A 216 25.18 -11.60 -12.33
C SER A 216 23.71 -11.20 -12.32
N ASN A 217 22.84 -12.10 -12.80
CA ASN A 217 21.39 -11.97 -12.71
C ASN A 217 20.93 -11.60 -11.28
N GLN A 218 21.47 -12.29 -10.27
CA GLN A 218 21.17 -12.03 -8.85
C GLN A 218 21.57 -10.63 -8.41
N GLU A 219 22.75 -10.13 -8.80
CA GLU A 219 23.18 -8.76 -8.48
C GLU A 219 22.21 -7.73 -9.08
N VAL A 220 21.81 -7.90 -10.33
CA VAL A 220 20.89 -6.98 -11.04
C VAL A 220 19.53 -6.94 -10.36
N PHE A 221 18.91 -8.10 -10.13
CA PHE A 221 17.62 -8.15 -9.46
C PHE A 221 17.66 -7.62 -8.03
N LYS A 222 18.75 -7.89 -7.29
CA LYS A 222 18.91 -7.36 -5.93
C LYS A 222 19.00 -5.83 -5.95
N SER A 223 19.66 -5.23 -6.94
CA SER A 223 19.72 -3.77 -7.10
C SER A 223 18.36 -3.16 -7.46
N ILE A 224 17.61 -3.80 -8.37
CA ILE A 224 16.24 -3.37 -8.72
C ILE A 224 15.34 -3.43 -7.47
N TYR A 225 15.36 -4.56 -6.76
CA TYR A 225 14.60 -4.73 -5.52
C TYR A 225 14.95 -3.66 -4.49
N SER A 226 16.24 -3.38 -4.30
CA SER A 226 16.70 -2.40 -3.31
C SER A 226 16.24 -0.97 -3.65
N LEU A 227 16.29 -0.56 -4.93
CA LEU A 227 15.74 0.73 -5.37
C LEU A 227 14.25 0.83 -5.05
N GLN A 228 13.52 -0.24 -5.35
CA GLN A 228 12.10 -0.31 -5.11
C GLN A 228 11.75 -0.28 -3.62
N THR A 229 12.45 -1.05 -2.78
CA THR A 229 12.27 -1.03 -1.32
C THR A 229 12.44 0.39 -0.76
N LEU A 230 13.47 1.13 -1.20
CA LEU A 230 13.68 2.51 -0.77
C LEU A 230 12.53 3.44 -1.20
N ASN A 231 12.04 3.31 -2.44
CA ASN A 231 10.87 4.05 -2.91
C ASN A 231 9.61 3.71 -2.09
N ASN A 232 9.43 2.46 -1.69
CA ASN A 232 8.30 2.08 -0.85
C ASN A 232 8.42 2.56 0.58
N PHE A 233 9.63 2.60 1.14
CA PHE A 233 9.86 3.23 2.44
C PHE A 233 9.50 4.71 2.40
N LEU A 234 9.89 5.40 1.32
CA LEU A 234 9.50 6.79 1.08
C LEU A 234 7.98 6.95 1.02
N LEU A 235 7.31 6.13 0.21
CA LEU A 235 5.86 6.12 0.07
C LEU A 235 5.17 5.86 1.42
N ASN A 236 5.58 4.83 2.15
CA ASN A 236 5.05 4.47 3.45
C ASN A 236 5.21 5.62 4.44
N TYR A 237 6.39 6.23 4.49
CA TYR A 237 6.67 7.35 5.37
C TYR A 237 5.76 8.54 5.08
N PHE A 238 5.77 9.08 3.86
CA PHE A 238 5.02 10.30 3.57
C PHE A 238 3.51 10.12 3.63
N SER A 239 2.99 8.99 3.15
CA SER A 239 1.56 8.70 3.28
C SER A 239 1.17 8.56 4.76
N SER A 240 1.98 7.93 5.61
CA SER A 240 1.69 7.85 7.04
C SER A 240 1.67 9.21 7.76
N LYS A 241 2.39 10.22 7.24
CA LYS A 241 2.41 11.58 7.80
C LYS A 241 1.25 12.44 7.29
N SER A 242 0.65 12.10 6.14
CA SER A 242 -0.44 12.87 5.54
C SER A 242 -1.84 12.30 5.80
N ILE A 243 -1.94 11.01 6.13
CA ILE A 243 -3.22 10.37 6.46
C ILE A 243 -3.80 10.99 7.75
N CYS A 244 -5.01 11.53 7.66
CA CYS A 244 -5.76 11.97 8.82
C CYS A 244 -6.52 10.78 9.43
N ASN A 245 -6.01 10.21 10.52
CA ASN A 245 -6.62 9.05 11.18
C ASN A 245 -7.99 9.33 11.82
N LYS A 246 -8.38 10.61 11.98
CA LYS A 246 -9.59 11.00 12.74
C LYS A 246 -10.90 10.46 12.14
N ASN A 247 -10.91 10.07 10.86
CA ASN A 247 -12.11 9.63 10.15
C ASN A 247 -11.98 8.21 9.56
N LEU A 248 -11.00 7.41 10.00
CA LEU A 248 -10.80 6.05 9.47
C LEU A 248 -11.61 4.98 10.21
N ASN A 249 -12.27 5.34 11.31
CA ASN A 249 -13.00 4.43 12.18
C ASN A 249 -14.17 3.71 11.48
N ASN A 250 -14.81 4.37 10.52
CA ASN A 250 -15.88 3.80 9.71
C ASN A 250 -15.38 3.12 8.43
N SER A 251 -14.07 3.12 8.15
CA SER A 251 -13.52 2.67 6.87
C SER A 251 -13.33 1.15 6.80
N GLY A 252 -13.27 0.61 5.58
CA GLY A 252 -12.89 -0.77 5.33
C GLY A 252 -13.93 -1.81 5.70
N ILE A 253 -15.21 -1.43 5.75
CA ILE A 253 -16.31 -2.39 5.80
C ILE A 253 -16.50 -2.95 4.40
N LEU A 254 -16.26 -4.24 4.24
CA LEU A 254 -16.23 -4.88 2.94
C LEU A 254 -17.53 -5.61 2.62
N GLY A 255 -18.28 -6.03 3.65
CA GLY A 255 -19.55 -6.71 3.46
C GLY A 255 -20.34 -6.83 4.75
N VAL A 256 -21.60 -7.21 4.59
CA VAL A 256 -22.52 -7.57 5.66
C VAL A 256 -23.13 -8.93 5.39
N ALA A 257 -23.43 -9.68 6.44
CA ALA A 257 -24.15 -10.93 6.38
C ALA A 257 -25.29 -10.95 7.41
N PHE A 258 -26.33 -11.71 7.10
CA PHE A 258 -27.50 -11.89 7.94
C PHE A 258 -27.40 -13.26 8.59
N ASP A 259 -27.45 -13.31 9.92
CA ASP A 259 -27.32 -14.55 10.69
C ASP A 259 -28.30 -14.55 11.87
N TYR A 260 -28.24 -15.61 12.69
CA TYR A 260 -29.01 -15.75 13.92
C TYR A 260 -28.10 -16.05 15.12
N ASP A 261 -28.45 -15.47 16.26
CA ASP A 261 -27.92 -15.84 17.57
C ASP A 261 -29.08 -16.26 18.46
N GLU A 262 -29.12 -17.53 18.88
CA GLU A 262 -30.23 -18.12 19.64
C GLU A 262 -31.62 -17.78 19.05
N ASP A 263 -31.78 -17.95 17.73
CA ASP A 263 -32.97 -17.63 16.94
C ASP A 263 -33.30 -16.12 16.76
N LEU A 264 -32.51 -15.22 17.35
CA LEU A 264 -32.66 -13.78 17.14
C LEU A 264 -31.86 -13.31 15.92
N PRO A 265 -32.46 -12.50 15.02
CA PRO A 265 -31.76 -11.93 13.88
C PRO A 265 -30.58 -11.05 14.32
N VAL A 266 -29.40 -11.35 13.77
CA VAL A 266 -28.17 -10.56 13.97
C VAL A 266 -27.54 -10.17 12.64
N LEU A 267 -26.81 -9.06 12.65
CA LEU A 267 -26.08 -8.57 11.49
C LEU A 267 -24.58 -8.73 11.71
N LEU A 268 -23.92 -9.48 10.84
CA LEU A 268 -22.47 -9.57 10.81
C LEU A 268 -21.93 -8.48 9.90
N VAL A 269 -20.95 -7.71 10.36
CA VAL A 269 -20.31 -6.64 9.59
C VAL A 269 -18.83 -6.95 9.48
N CYS A 270 -18.35 -7.16 8.26
CA CYS A 270 -16.96 -7.56 7.99
C CYS A 270 -16.10 -6.32 7.73
N GLN A 271 -15.20 -5.98 8.66
CA GLN A 271 -14.29 -4.84 8.55
C GLN A 271 -12.83 -5.28 8.51
N LEU A 272 -12.04 -4.69 7.62
CA LEU A 272 -10.59 -4.94 7.56
C LEU A 272 -9.92 -4.63 8.90
N SER A 273 -9.09 -5.57 9.38
CA SER A 273 -8.53 -5.54 10.73
C SER A 273 -7.74 -4.27 11.05
N CYS A 274 -7.06 -3.70 10.05
CA CYS A 274 -6.30 -2.47 10.22
C CYS A 274 -7.15 -1.26 10.59
N PHE A 275 -8.45 -1.28 10.27
CA PHE A 275 -9.38 -0.21 10.66
C PHE A 275 -10.12 -0.51 11.96
N TYR A 276 -10.14 -1.79 12.34
CA TYR A 276 -10.86 -2.30 13.49
C TYR A 276 -10.46 -1.57 14.79
N ASP A 277 -9.16 -1.28 14.95
CA ASP A 277 -8.60 -0.63 16.15
C ASP A 277 -8.98 0.85 16.31
N PHE A 278 -9.56 1.50 15.30
CA PHE A 278 -9.83 2.95 15.35
C PHE A 278 -11.10 3.37 16.09
N GLY A 279 -11.92 2.46 16.61
CA GLY A 279 -13.03 2.87 17.48
C GLY A 279 -14.01 1.77 17.85
N LYS A 280 -14.86 2.05 18.85
CA LYS A 280 -15.87 1.15 19.42
C LYS A 280 -17.19 1.11 18.63
N PHE A 281 -17.16 1.38 17.32
CA PHE A 281 -18.36 1.51 16.48
C PHE A 281 -19.26 2.72 16.79
N ASP A 282 -18.79 3.66 17.62
CA ASP A 282 -19.51 4.89 18.05
C ASP A 282 -19.92 5.83 16.88
N TRP A 283 -19.57 5.51 15.65
CA TRP A 283 -19.88 6.27 14.44
C TRP A 283 -21.16 5.80 13.75
N ALA A 284 -21.73 4.66 14.16
CA ALA A 284 -23.00 4.14 13.65
C ALA A 284 -24.09 4.28 14.71
N ASP A 285 -24.98 5.26 14.54
CA ASP A 285 -26.11 5.45 15.47
C ASP A 285 -27.28 4.51 15.15
N LYS A 286 -27.50 4.23 13.86
CA LYS A 286 -28.66 3.48 13.35
C LYS A 286 -28.31 2.75 12.07
N ILE A 287 -28.92 1.59 11.85
CA ILE A 287 -28.83 0.84 10.59
C ILE A 287 -30.06 1.10 9.72
N PHE A 288 -29.85 1.43 8.45
CA PHE A 288 -30.95 1.64 7.51
C PHE A 288 -30.96 0.55 6.45
N PHE A 289 -32.11 -0.12 6.32
CA PHE A 289 -32.37 -1.10 5.27
C PHE A 289 -33.39 -0.51 4.29
N THR A 290 -32.98 -0.34 3.03
CA THR A 290 -33.89 0.05 1.94
C THR A 290 -34.09 -1.14 1.01
N ILE A 291 -35.33 -1.59 0.89
CA ILE A 291 -35.71 -2.72 0.05
C ILE A 291 -36.41 -2.19 -1.20
N ASN A 292 -35.85 -2.48 -2.36
CA ASN A 292 -36.43 -2.15 -3.66
C ASN A 292 -36.46 -3.41 -4.54
N ASN A 293 -37.66 -3.98 -4.73
CA ASN A 293 -37.86 -5.25 -5.42
C ASN A 293 -36.94 -6.36 -4.87
N ASN A 294 -36.02 -6.88 -5.69
CA ASN A 294 -35.09 -7.95 -5.33
C ASN A 294 -33.72 -7.41 -4.86
N GLN A 295 -33.64 -6.12 -4.51
CA GLN A 295 -32.42 -5.46 -4.08
C GLN A 295 -32.59 -4.97 -2.64
N LEU A 296 -31.58 -5.25 -1.81
CA LEU A 296 -31.45 -4.73 -0.46
C LEU A 296 -30.26 -3.79 -0.43
N GLU A 297 -30.50 -2.57 0.03
CA GLU A 297 -29.47 -1.58 0.30
C GLU A 297 -29.35 -1.40 1.81
N THR A 298 -28.19 -1.71 2.36
CA THR A 298 -27.86 -1.59 3.79
C THR A 298 -26.89 -0.44 4.00
N ASN A 299 -27.31 0.57 4.75
CA ASN A 299 -26.50 1.71 5.14
C ASN A 299 -26.09 1.60 6.61
N ILE A 300 -24.79 1.71 6.86
CA ILE A 300 -24.18 1.66 8.19
C ILE A 300 -23.30 2.90 8.33
N GLY A 301 -23.70 3.84 9.19
CA GLY A 301 -22.99 5.10 9.37
C GLY A 301 -22.87 5.92 8.09
N PHE A 302 -21.67 6.46 7.83
CA PHE A 302 -21.41 7.43 6.76
C PHE A 302 -20.78 6.85 5.48
N GLN A 303 -20.70 5.52 5.36
CA GLN A 303 -20.11 4.87 4.19
C GLN A 303 -21.11 4.75 3.03
N SER A 304 -20.60 4.41 1.84
CA SER A 304 -21.47 3.95 0.75
C SER A 304 -22.26 2.72 1.16
N SER A 305 -23.49 2.66 0.67
CA SER A 305 -24.37 1.55 0.95
C SER A 305 -23.84 0.23 0.41
N MET A 306 -24.11 -0.83 1.18
CA MET A 306 -23.89 -2.20 0.74
C MET A 306 -25.14 -2.71 0.04
N ILE A 307 -24.98 -3.11 -1.21
CA ILE A 307 -26.08 -3.56 -2.05
C ILE A 307 -25.99 -5.08 -2.21
N GLY A 308 -27.08 -5.78 -1.90
CA GLY A 308 -27.20 -7.22 -2.03
C GLY A 308 -28.54 -7.65 -2.61
N THR A 309 -28.70 -8.96 -2.78
CA THR A 309 -29.96 -9.53 -3.25
C THR A 309 -30.95 -9.65 -2.08
N PHE A 310 -32.16 -9.13 -2.27
CA PHE A 310 -33.28 -9.34 -1.36
C PHE A 310 -34.10 -10.54 -1.85
N SER A 311 -34.12 -11.63 -1.06
CA SER A 311 -34.89 -12.84 -1.37
C SER A 311 -36.13 -12.94 -0.48
N LYS A 312 -37.13 -13.70 -0.94
CA LYS A 312 -38.32 -14.04 -0.12
C LYS A 312 -37.95 -14.78 1.15
N ASP A 313 -36.88 -15.57 1.12
CA ASP A 313 -36.39 -16.29 2.29
C ASP A 313 -35.87 -15.28 3.32
N LEU A 314 -35.00 -14.35 2.92
CA LEU A 314 -34.49 -13.29 3.79
C LEU A 314 -35.62 -12.41 4.36
N GLU A 315 -36.64 -12.12 3.56
CA GLU A 315 -37.84 -11.41 4.02
C GLU A 315 -38.57 -12.17 5.14
N ASN A 316 -38.87 -13.44 4.90
CA ASN A 316 -39.73 -14.24 5.78
C ASN A 316 -39.00 -14.75 7.02
N SER A 317 -37.71 -15.09 6.91
CA SER A 317 -36.93 -15.66 8.00
C SER A 317 -36.28 -14.59 8.86
N TRP A 318 -35.71 -13.54 8.25
CA TRP A 318 -34.85 -12.61 8.97
C TRP A 318 -35.55 -11.27 9.25
N PHE A 319 -36.00 -10.56 8.21
CA PHE A 319 -36.62 -9.23 8.37
C PHE A 319 -37.95 -9.26 9.13
N LYS A 320 -38.78 -10.30 8.90
CA LYS A 320 -40.04 -10.47 9.63
C LYS A 320 -39.82 -10.67 11.12
N LEU A 321 -38.82 -11.48 11.51
CA LEU A 321 -38.45 -11.65 12.92
C LEU A 321 -37.87 -10.36 13.49
N LEU A 322 -36.97 -9.70 12.75
CA LEU A 322 -36.35 -8.46 13.18
C LEU A 322 -37.38 -7.36 13.44
N SER A 323 -38.44 -7.28 12.64
CA SER A 323 -39.50 -6.27 12.77
C SER A 323 -40.23 -6.28 14.12
N ASN A 324 -40.13 -7.38 14.89
CA ASN A 324 -40.67 -7.48 16.24
C ASN A 324 -39.72 -6.93 17.32
N ASN A 325 -38.48 -6.59 16.95
CA ASN A 325 -37.46 -6.08 17.86
C ASN A 325 -37.31 -4.55 17.73
N LYS A 326 -36.86 -3.90 18.82
CA LYS A 326 -36.54 -2.45 18.81
C LYS A 326 -35.10 -2.17 18.39
N LYS A 327 -34.21 -3.13 18.62
CA LYS A 327 -32.78 -3.02 18.34
C LYS A 327 -32.31 -4.26 17.59
N LEU A 328 -31.25 -4.10 16.83
CA LEU A 328 -30.55 -5.13 16.09
C LEU A 328 -29.20 -5.37 16.76
N LYS A 329 -28.90 -6.63 17.06
CA LYS A 329 -27.59 -7.06 17.53
C LYS A 329 -26.63 -7.17 16.35
N ILE A 330 -25.45 -6.57 16.50
CA ILE A 330 -24.45 -6.43 15.44
C ILE A 330 -23.13 -7.01 15.91
N TYR A 331 -22.57 -7.91 15.11
CA TYR A 331 -21.24 -8.47 15.32
C TYR A 331 -20.26 -7.86 14.33
N MET A 332 -19.24 -7.20 14.86
CA MET A 332 -18.15 -6.65 14.07
C MET A 332 -17.07 -7.70 13.93
N LEU A 333 -16.88 -8.21 12.71
CA LEU A 333 -15.88 -9.21 12.39
C LEU A 333 -14.65 -8.52 11.80
N SER A 334 -13.52 -8.63 12.51
CA SER A 334 -12.22 -8.20 12.02
C SER A 334 -11.71 -9.22 11.00
N ILE A 335 -11.42 -8.76 9.79
CA ILE A 335 -11.03 -9.63 8.67
C ILE A 335 -9.68 -9.23 8.07
N VAL A 336 -8.93 -10.23 7.63
CA VAL A 336 -7.70 -10.06 6.84
C VAL A 336 -7.80 -10.80 5.53
N PRO A 337 -7.19 -10.32 4.44
CA PRO A 337 -7.16 -11.08 3.19
C PRO A 337 -6.58 -12.48 3.41
N ARG A 338 -7.29 -13.48 2.89
CA ARG A 338 -6.83 -14.87 2.96
C ARG A 338 -5.51 -15.04 2.21
N ASN A 339 -4.56 -15.70 2.86
CA ASN A 339 -3.32 -16.14 2.25
C ASN A 339 -3.44 -17.61 1.81
N ASN A 340 -3.42 -18.54 2.77
CA ASN A 340 -3.52 -19.99 2.53
C ASN A 340 -4.36 -20.71 3.60
N GLU A 341 -5.01 -19.98 4.49
CA GLU A 341 -5.77 -20.50 5.61
C GLU A 341 -6.93 -21.38 5.07
N PRO A 342 -7.21 -22.55 5.68
CA PRO A 342 -8.23 -23.45 5.18
C PRO A 342 -9.65 -22.93 5.39
N GLU A 343 -9.87 -22.24 6.51
CA GLU A 343 -11.13 -21.61 6.89
C GLU A 343 -11.11 -20.14 6.46
N PHE A 344 -12.15 -19.73 5.73
CA PHE A 344 -12.25 -18.39 5.18
C PHE A 344 -13.72 -18.07 4.87
N ILE A 345 -14.02 -16.78 4.82
CA ILE A 345 -15.28 -16.24 4.30
C ILE A 345 -15.06 -15.71 2.89
N ASN A 346 -16.12 -15.75 2.08
CA ASN A 346 -16.13 -15.21 0.73
C ASN A 346 -17.04 -13.98 0.68
N LEU A 347 -16.48 -12.86 0.24
CA LEU A 347 -17.19 -11.61 -0.01
C LEU A 347 -17.15 -11.31 -1.50
N ASP A 348 -18.03 -10.44 -2.00
CA ASP A 348 -18.03 -9.99 -3.41
C ASP A 348 -16.70 -9.40 -3.86
N VAL A 349 -15.91 -8.94 -2.88
CA VAL A 349 -14.60 -8.33 -3.07
C VAL A 349 -13.43 -9.30 -2.91
N GLY A 350 -13.63 -10.51 -2.39
CA GLY A 350 -12.60 -11.54 -2.29
C GLY A 350 -12.73 -12.47 -1.08
N GLU A 351 -11.71 -13.29 -0.87
CA GLU A 351 -11.63 -14.24 0.25
C GLU A 351 -10.84 -13.65 1.44
N PHE A 352 -11.39 -13.83 2.65
CA PHE A 352 -10.88 -13.28 3.90
C PHE A 352 -10.93 -14.28 5.05
N VAL A 353 -10.09 -14.07 6.05
CA VAL A 353 -10.06 -14.83 7.30
C VAL A 353 -10.54 -13.92 8.42
N ILE A 354 -11.43 -14.42 9.27
CA ILE A 354 -11.85 -13.72 10.50
C ILE A 354 -10.74 -13.89 11.53
N VAL A 355 -10.24 -12.79 12.09
CA VAL A 355 -9.12 -12.79 13.04
C VAL A 355 -9.53 -12.39 14.45
N GLU A 356 -10.59 -11.60 14.58
CA GLU A 356 -11.10 -11.15 15.87
C GLU A 356 -12.59 -10.85 15.75
N GLU A 357 -13.31 -11.14 16.83
CA GLU A 357 -14.71 -10.80 17.01
C GLU A 357 -14.85 -10.02 18.31
N ARG A 358 -15.48 -8.85 18.23
CA ARG A 358 -15.78 -8.02 19.40
C ARG A 358 -17.08 -8.44 20.02
N GLU A 359 -17.26 -8.01 21.28
CA GLU A 359 -18.56 -8.07 21.90
C GLU A 359 -19.62 -7.38 21.01
N PRO A 360 -20.79 -8.01 20.85
CA PRO A 360 -21.83 -7.51 19.99
C PRO A 360 -22.39 -6.18 20.51
N ILE A 361 -22.78 -5.33 19.58
CA ILE A 361 -23.36 -4.02 19.88
C ILE A 361 -24.83 -4.03 19.46
N GLU A 362 -25.69 -3.40 20.25
CA GLU A 362 -27.09 -3.22 19.89
C GLU A 362 -27.35 -1.82 19.37
N LEU A 363 -27.81 -1.71 18.12
CA LEU A 363 -28.19 -0.45 17.50
C LEU A 363 -29.67 -0.41 17.13
N GLU A 364 -30.22 0.80 17.03
CA GLU A 364 -31.51 0.99 16.39
C GLU A 364 -31.43 0.68 14.90
N PHE A 365 -32.57 0.35 14.29
CA PHE A 365 -32.66 0.12 12.85
C PHE A 365 -33.94 0.70 12.26
N GLU A 366 -33.95 0.85 10.94
CA GLU A 366 -35.13 1.22 10.15
C GLU A 366 -35.20 0.42 8.87
N ILE A 367 -36.41 -0.01 8.53
CA ILE A 367 -36.69 -0.77 7.30
C ILE A 367 -37.64 0.06 6.45
N LYS A 368 -37.19 0.46 5.27
CA LYS A 368 -37.99 1.17 4.27
C LYS A 368 -38.21 0.28 3.05
N LYS A 369 -39.46 -0.02 2.74
CA LYS A 369 -39.84 -0.70 1.49
C LYS A 369 -40.32 0.34 0.48
N THR A 370 -39.70 0.38 -0.70
CA THR A 370 -40.18 1.19 -1.81
C THR A 370 -40.80 0.28 -2.86
N HIS A 371 -42.11 0.44 -3.09
CA HIS A 371 -42.79 -0.15 -4.23
C HIS A 371 -42.79 0.91 -5.35
N GLN A 372 -42.16 0.60 -6.48
CA GLN A 372 -42.38 1.32 -7.73
C GLN A 372 -43.48 0.64 -8.52
#